data_AF-A0A1J4KXN7-F1
#
_entry.id   AF-A0A1J4KXN7-F1
#
_cell.length_a   1.000
_cell.length_b   1.000
_cell.length_c   1.000
_cell.angle_alpha   90.00
_cell.angle_beta   90.00
_cell.angle_gamma   90.00
#
_symmetry.space_group_name_H-M   'P 1'
#
loop_
_entity.id
_entity.type
_entity.pdbx_description
1 polymer ?
#
loop_
_entity_poly.entity_id
_entity_poly.type
_entity_poly.pdbx_seq_one_letter_code
_entity_poly.pdbx_strand_id
1 'polypeptide(L)'
;MKDKIQCENYEFIYTLKKMNGHLSYEKVNQLYMNVEEAKKLDHEIENIFKMGKVLVIRNELDMALSKFIDACKKFQDLVLNQEKIPARYEFLSNSLYEIGEIYSKKKIIDKSLQFHSLRRKFLEFFVARPETQYMGPQLLTIPAVDCPQRKEIVALFGEMNDHIISPTTSMTEDEREKIVEQFREQCRVEKKKEMQESARIFREVAKQRREAKQKSISDRIIKFLDDPKHMFYTLVLIGLFVISIPISYSVYLKKTRKPINSGIYSNSLPKSNHNHIHSHDIGQSYNEKEELKKSEQFLSDYMEKTLQKVRNNRPERNERNFHDIL
;
A
#
# COMPACT_ATOMS: atom_id res chain seq x y z
N MET A 1 -28.97 -17.24 22.68
CA MET A 1 -27.56 -16.76 22.77
C MET A 1 -26.74 -17.57 23.77
N LYS A 2 -27.29 -17.99 24.91
CA LYS A 2 -26.62 -18.91 25.87
C LYS A 2 -26.29 -20.29 25.26
N ASP A 3 -27.16 -20.83 24.41
CA ASP A 3 -26.97 -22.19 23.86
C ASP A 3 -25.85 -22.29 22.82
N LYS A 4 -25.53 -21.18 22.13
CA LYS A 4 -24.46 -21.15 21.12
C LYS A 4 -23.06 -21.11 21.75
N ILE A 5 -22.94 -20.47 22.91
CA ILE A 5 -21.70 -20.39 23.70
C ILE A 5 -21.38 -21.75 24.35
N GLN A 6 -22.40 -22.55 24.69
CA GLN A 6 -22.18 -23.91 25.20
C GLN A 6 -21.59 -24.85 24.15
N CYS A 7 -22.00 -24.75 22.88
CA CYS A 7 -21.48 -25.62 21.80
C CYS A 7 -20.01 -25.35 21.47
N GLU A 8 -19.58 -24.08 21.35
CA GLU A 8 -18.19 -23.73 21.01
C GLU A 8 -17.21 -24.13 22.13
N ASN A 9 -17.63 -24.01 23.38
CA ASN A 9 -16.83 -24.52 24.51
C ASN A 9 -16.66 -26.05 24.41
N TYR A 10 -17.73 -26.82 24.13
CA TYR A 10 -17.69 -28.29 24.07
C TYR A 10 -16.71 -28.82 23.03
N GLU A 11 -16.63 -28.16 21.87
CA GLU A 11 -15.74 -28.57 20.78
C GLU A 11 -14.26 -28.34 21.13
N PHE A 12 -13.93 -27.21 21.77
CA PHE A 12 -12.58 -26.93 22.28
C PHE A 12 -12.14 -27.96 23.33
N ILE A 13 -13.05 -28.32 24.25
CA ILE A 13 -12.81 -29.29 25.32
C ILE A 13 -12.61 -30.70 24.76
N TYR A 14 -13.45 -31.10 23.80
CA TYR A 14 -13.34 -32.41 23.15
C TYR A 14 -12.02 -32.53 22.39
N THR A 15 -11.59 -31.45 21.73
CA THR A 15 -10.33 -31.41 21.00
C THR A 15 -9.12 -31.45 21.94
N LEU A 16 -9.16 -30.73 23.07
CA LEU A 16 -8.12 -30.80 24.12
C LEU A 16 -8.02 -32.17 24.79
N LYS A 17 -9.16 -32.82 25.09
CA LYS A 17 -9.20 -34.21 25.61
C LYS A 17 -8.64 -35.21 24.61
N LYS A 18 -8.95 -35.04 23.33
CA LYS A 18 -8.49 -35.93 22.25
C LYS A 18 -6.99 -35.78 21.97
N MET A 19 -6.44 -34.57 22.13
CA MET A 19 -5.01 -34.30 21.94
C MET A 19 -4.13 -34.72 23.12
N ASN A 20 -4.67 -34.76 24.35
CA ASN A 20 -3.87 -35.02 25.55
C ASN A 20 -4.50 -36.10 26.44
N GLY A 21 -4.37 -37.37 26.05
CA GLY A 21 -4.83 -38.54 26.82
C GLY A 21 -4.24 -38.71 28.23
N HIS A 22 -3.43 -37.77 28.71
CA HIS A 22 -2.75 -37.80 30.01
C HIS A 22 -2.91 -36.52 30.85
N LEU A 23 -3.77 -35.56 30.48
CA LEU A 23 -4.00 -34.40 31.36
C LEU A 23 -4.88 -34.79 32.56
N SER A 24 -4.30 -34.73 33.77
CA SER A 24 -5.03 -34.84 35.03
C SER A 24 -6.25 -33.91 35.06
N TYR A 25 -7.37 -34.40 35.60
CA TYR A 25 -8.61 -33.64 35.80
C TYR A 25 -8.36 -32.29 36.52
N GLU A 26 -7.36 -32.25 37.39
CA GLU A 26 -6.94 -31.06 38.12
C GLU A 26 -6.35 -29.97 37.20
N LYS A 27 -5.54 -30.37 36.20
CA LYS A 27 -5.01 -29.44 35.18
C LYS A 27 -6.10 -28.92 34.26
N VAL A 28 -7.10 -29.76 33.96
CA VAL A 28 -8.26 -29.34 33.17
C VAL A 28 -9.06 -28.30 33.93
N ASN A 29 -9.41 -28.55 35.21
CA ASN A 29 -10.15 -27.58 36.02
C ASN A 29 -9.41 -26.25 36.20
N GLN A 30 -8.09 -26.26 36.39
CA GLN A 30 -7.28 -25.03 36.43
C GLN A 30 -7.36 -24.25 35.12
N LEU A 31 -7.28 -24.94 33.97
CA LEU A 31 -7.45 -24.29 32.66
C LEU A 31 -8.84 -23.65 32.51
N TYR A 32 -9.90 -24.30 32.98
CA TYR A 32 -11.26 -23.73 32.91
C TYR A 32 -11.46 -22.50 33.80
N MET A 33 -11.00 -22.55 35.05
CA MET A 33 -11.08 -21.41 35.97
C MET A 33 -10.36 -20.19 35.37
N ASN A 34 -9.19 -20.42 34.77
CA ASN A 34 -8.43 -19.37 34.09
C ASN A 34 -9.19 -18.76 32.89
N VAL A 35 -9.94 -19.57 32.14
CA VAL A 35 -10.73 -19.09 30.97
C VAL A 35 -11.92 -18.24 31.40
N GLU A 36 -12.62 -18.60 32.48
CA GLU A 36 -13.78 -17.83 32.95
C GLU A 36 -13.35 -16.49 33.57
N GLU A 37 -12.26 -16.49 34.35
CA GLU A 37 -11.64 -15.27 34.87
C GLU A 37 -11.19 -14.33 33.76
N ALA A 38 -10.61 -14.88 32.69
CA ALA A 38 -10.21 -14.11 31.52
C ALA A 38 -11.38 -13.49 30.77
N LYS A 39 -12.46 -14.25 30.55
CA LYS A 39 -13.67 -13.72 29.92
C LYS A 39 -14.27 -12.60 30.77
N LYS A 40 -14.26 -12.76 32.09
CA LYS A 40 -14.71 -11.72 33.02
C LYS A 40 -13.84 -10.45 32.91
N LEU A 41 -12.52 -10.60 32.86
CA LEU A 41 -11.59 -9.49 32.72
C LEU A 41 -11.73 -8.81 31.34
N ASP A 42 -11.90 -9.57 30.27
CA ASP A 42 -12.13 -9.05 28.92
C ASP A 42 -13.46 -8.27 28.81
N HIS A 43 -14.53 -8.74 29.46
CA HIS A 43 -15.77 -7.97 29.60
C HIS A 43 -15.60 -6.70 30.44
N GLU A 44 -14.77 -6.75 31.49
CA GLU A 44 -14.45 -5.59 32.31
C GLU A 44 -13.71 -4.51 31.48
N ILE A 45 -12.73 -4.92 30.68
CA ILE A 45 -12.00 -4.04 29.75
C ILE A 45 -12.98 -3.38 28.77
N GLU A 46 -13.87 -4.15 28.16
CA GLU A 46 -14.90 -3.64 27.24
C GLU A 46 -15.80 -2.60 27.92
N ASN A 47 -16.26 -2.88 29.14
CA ASN A 47 -17.12 -1.97 29.90
C ASN A 47 -16.39 -0.67 30.23
N ILE A 48 -15.14 -0.73 30.68
CA ILE A 48 -14.34 0.46 30.99
C ILE A 48 -14.10 1.30 29.73
N PHE A 49 -13.79 0.66 28.60
CA PHE A 49 -13.66 1.34 27.32
C PHE A 49 -14.95 2.07 26.92
N LYS A 50 -16.11 1.41 27.03
CA LYS A 50 -17.42 2.02 26.74
C LYS A 50 -17.74 3.18 27.68
N MET A 51 -17.39 3.07 28.97
CA MET A 51 -17.50 4.20 29.92
C MET A 51 -16.65 5.39 29.47
N GLY A 52 -15.39 5.15 29.07
CA GLY A 52 -14.52 6.18 28.49
C GLY A 52 -15.18 6.88 27.29
N LYS A 53 -15.79 6.13 26.37
CA LYS A 53 -16.52 6.68 25.22
C LYS A 53 -17.69 7.57 25.61
N VAL A 54 -18.48 7.18 26.61
CA VAL A 54 -19.59 8.00 27.13
C VAL A 54 -19.06 9.31 27.72
N LEU A 55 -17.94 9.27 28.44
CA LEU A 55 -17.31 10.46 29.03
C LEU A 55 -16.77 11.42 27.95
N VAL A 56 -16.22 10.90 26.84
CA VAL A 56 -15.83 11.73 25.68
C VAL A 56 -17.04 12.47 25.09
N ILE A 57 -18.18 11.79 24.94
CA ILE A 57 -19.42 12.40 24.42
C ILE A 57 -19.91 13.52 25.35
N ARG A 58 -19.74 13.35 26.67
CA ARG A 58 -20.06 14.37 27.69
C ARG A 58 -19.02 15.47 27.82
N ASN A 59 -17.93 15.43 27.04
CA ASN A 59 -16.80 16.34 27.12
C ASN A 59 -16.05 16.31 28.48
N GLU A 60 -16.19 15.22 29.24
CA GLU A 60 -15.50 15.00 30.53
C GLU A 60 -14.12 14.37 30.29
N LEU A 61 -13.22 15.13 29.64
CA LEU A 61 -12.00 14.59 29.03
C LEU A 61 -10.99 13.99 30.02
N ASP A 62 -10.84 14.54 31.23
CA ASP A 62 -9.93 13.99 32.26
C ASP A 62 -10.39 12.62 32.76
N MET A 63 -11.69 12.47 33.02
CA MET A 63 -12.26 11.19 33.44
C MET A 63 -12.23 10.17 32.30
N ALA A 64 -12.52 10.59 31.07
CA ALA A 64 -12.40 9.75 29.89
C ALA A 64 -10.97 9.21 29.73
N LEU A 65 -9.97 10.09 29.85
CA LEU A 65 -8.56 9.75 29.77
C LEU A 65 -8.17 8.69 30.82
N SER A 66 -8.61 8.87 32.08
CA SER A 66 -8.40 7.89 33.13
C SER A 66 -9.00 6.53 32.76
N LYS A 67 -10.22 6.49 32.23
CA LYS A 67 -10.86 5.21 31.85
C LYS A 67 -10.15 4.51 30.71
N PHE A 68 -9.67 5.22 29.70
CA PHE A 68 -8.90 4.58 28.63
C PHE A 68 -7.55 4.04 29.13
N ILE A 69 -6.87 4.76 30.04
CA ILE A 69 -5.64 4.27 30.68
C ILE A 69 -5.93 3.00 31.51
N ASP A 70 -7.03 2.99 32.27
CA ASP A 70 -7.44 1.82 33.06
C ASP A 70 -7.73 0.61 32.17
N ALA A 71 -8.38 0.81 31.02
CA ALA A 71 -8.60 -0.24 30.04
C ALA A 71 -7.29 -0.82 29.49
N CYS A 72 -6.32 0.04 29.15
CA CYS A 72 -4.99 -0.39 28.70
C CYS A 72 -4.24 -1.19 29.77
N LYS A 73 -4.29 -0.76 31.04
CA LYS A 73 -3.64 -1.45 32.16
C LYS A 73 -4.27 -2.82 32.43
N LYS A 74 -5.60 -2.91 32.46
CA LYS A 74 -6.27 -4.22 32.59
C LYS A 74 -6.00 -5.16 31.43
N PHE A 75 -5.88 -4.61 30.21
CA PHE A 75 -5.46 -5.40 29.06
C PHE A 75 -4.01 -5.88 29.21
N GLN A 76 -3.10 -5.04 29.70
CA GLN A 76 -1.74 -5.46 30.06
C GLN A 76 -1.77 -6.59 31.09
N ASP A 77 -2.56 -6.47 32.15
CA ASP A 77 -2.69 -7.51 33.18
C ASP A 77 -3.23 -8.82 32.59
N LEU A 78 -4.23 -8.74 31.71
CA LEU A 78 -4.76 -9.89 30.98
C LEU A 78 -3.64 -10.58 30.17
N VAL A 79 -2.85 -9.81 29.42
CA VAL A 79 -1.80 -10.34 28.55
C VAL A 79 -0.61 -10.89 29.34
N LEU A 80 -0.21 -10.23 30.43
CA LEU A 80 0.97 -10.62 31.19
C LEU A 80 0.71 -11.77 32.16
N ASN A 81 -0.50 -11.88 32.72
CA ASN A 81 -0.81 -12.89 33.74
C ASN A 81 -1.43 -14.18 33.19
N GLN A 82 -1.88 -14.19 31.93
CA GLN A 82 -2.56 -15.35 31.36
C GLN A 82 -1.78 -15.97 30.20
N GLU A 83 -1.48 -17.25 30.34
CA GLU A 83 -0.95 -18.04 29.24
C GLU A 83 -2.10 -18.54 28.35
N LYS A 84 -2.00 -18.28 27.04
CA LYS A 84 -2.80 -18.91 25.97
C LYS A 84 -4.28 -18.52 25.87
N ILE A 85 -4.73 -17.48 26.56
CA ILE A 85 -6.13 -17.05 26.46
C ILE A 85 -6.28 -15.98 25.37
N PRO A 86 -7.24 -16.15 24.44
CA PRO A 86 -7.46 -15.18 23.39
C PRO A 86 -7.95 -13.84 23.96
N ALA A 87 -7.21 -12.76 23.68
CA ALA A 87 -7.53 -11.42 24.13
C ALA A 87 -7.96 -10.51 22.95
N ARG A 88 -8.98 -9.66 23.15
CA ARG A 88 -9.45 -8.70 22.14
C ARG A 88 -8.60 -7.44 22.14
N TYR A 89 -7.55 -7.38 21.33
CA TYR A 89 -6.65 -6.21 21.26
C TYR A 89 -7.28 -4.96 20.67
N GLU A 90 -8.47 -5.07 20.06
CA GLU A 90 -9.22 -3.91 19.57
C GLU A 90 -9.37 -2.87 20.69
N PHE A 91 -9.69 -3.28 21.92
CA PHE A 91 -9.87 -2.34 23.02
C PHE A 91 -8.57 -1.65 23.41
N LEU A 92 -7.42 -2.34 23.36
CA LEU A 92 -6.12 -1.71 23.59
C LEU A 92 -5.84 -0.67 22.49
N SER A 93 -5.92 -1.09 21.22
CA SER A 93 -5.62 -0.20 20.08
C SER A 93 -6.54 1.01 20.03
N ASN A 94 -7.85 0.81 20.27
CA ASN A 94 -8.82 1.89 20.30
C ASN A 94 -8.62 2.78 21.52
N SER A 95 -8.31 2.22 22.71
CA SER A 95 -8.02 3.05 23.89
C SER A 95 -6.80 3.94 23.67
N LEU A 96 -5.71 3.41 23.11
CA LEU A 96 -4.52 4.20 22.76
C LEU A 96 -4.84 5.31 21.75
N TYR A 97 -5.71 5.03 20.76
CA TYR A 97 -6.19 6.04 19.83
C TYR A 97 -6.95 7.17 20.54
N GLU A 98 -7.92 6.83 21.39
CA GLU A 98 -8.73 7.82 22.12
C GLU A 98 -7.88 8.65 23.09
N ILE A 99 -6.89 8.05 23.75
CA ILE A 99 -5.93 8.77 24.58
C ILE A 99 -5.19 9.82 23.73
N GLY A 100 -4.71 9.42 22.55
CA GLY A 100 -4.06 10.32 21.61
C GLY A 100 -4.95 11.49 21.18
N GLU A 101 -6.22 11.21 20.87
CA GLU A 101 -7.22 12.22 20.50
C GLU A 101 -7.54 13.18 21.66
N ILE A 102 -7.66 12.69 22.90
CA ILE A 102 -7.89 13.53 24.07
C ILE A 102 -6.72 14.47 24.30
N TYR A 103 -5.48 13.99 24.24
CA TYR A 103 -4.30 14.84 24.36
C TYR A 103 -4.22 15.87 23.24
N SER A 104 -4.58 15.49 22.01
CA SER A 104 -4.69 16.42 20.87
C SER A 104 -5.69 17.54 21.14
N LYS A 105 -6.90 17.20 21.64
CA LYS A 105 -7.93 18.18 22.04
C LYS A 105 -7.46 19.11 23.16
N LYS A 106 -6.66 18.60 24.09
CA LYS A 106 -6.00 19.39 25.15
C LYS A 106 -4.79 20.20 24.67
N LYS A 107 -4.47 20.16 23.37
CA LYS A 107 -3.29 20.80 22.77
C LYS A 107 -1.95 20.30 23.31
N ILE A 108 -1.93 19.08 23.86
CA ILE A 108 -0.71 18.39 24.32
C ILE A 108 -0.28 17.45 23.21
N ILE A 109 0.39 18.00 22.21
CA ILE A 109 0.65 17.31 20.94
C ILE A 109 1.63 16.15 21.10
N ASP A 110 2.58 16.24 22.04
CA ASP A 110 3.67 15.27 22.12
C ASP A 110 3.18 13.98 22.74
N LYS A 111 2.37 14.08 23.79
CA LYS A 111 1.62 12.95 24.33
C LYS A 111 0.73 12.33 23.26
N SER A 112 0.00 13.17 22.51
CA SER A 112 -0.83 12.67 21.41
C SER A 112 -0.02 11.84 20.42
N LEU A 113 1.13 12.36 19.97
CA LEU A 113 2.03 11.67 19.05
C LEU A 113 2.61 10.39 19.65
N GLN A 114 3.04 10.42 20.92
CA GLN A 114 3.53 9.24 21.64
C GLN A 114 2.50 8.12 21.65
N PHE A 115 1.26 8.41 22.00
CA PHE A 115 0.18 7.40 22.04
C PHE A 115 -0.23 6.91 20.65
N HIS A 116 -0.24 7.77 19.62
CA HIS A 116 -0.47 7.33 18.24
C HIS A 116 0.67 6.45 17.70
N SER A 117 1.93 6.80 17.98
CA SER A 117 3.10 6.01 17.60
C SER A 117 3.10 4.66 18.30
N LEU A 118 2.79 4.64 19.60
CA LEU A 118 2.68 3.42 20.39
C LEU A 118 1.56 2.50 19.87
N ARG A 119 0.38 3.05 19.55
CA ARG A 119 -0.69 2.29 18.91
C ARG A 119 -0.22 1.61 17.64
N ARG A 120 0.50 2.34 16.78
CA ARG A 120 1.06 1.77 15.55
C ARG A 120 2.02 0.62 15.85
N LYS A 121 2.92 0.76 16.82
CA LYS A 121 3.85 -0.32 17.22
C LYS A 121 3.10 -1.57 17.69
N PHE A 122 2.03 -1.42 18.48
CA PHE A 122 1.18 -2.56 18.87
C PHE A 122 0.50 -3.21 17.66
N LEU A 123 -0.06 -2.42 16.75
CA LEU A 123 -0.68 -2.95 15.53
C LEU A 123 0.32 -3.69 14.63
N GLU A 124 1.51 -3.11 14.42
CA GLU A 124 2.60 -3.77 13.70
C GLU A 124 3.00 -5.09 14.37
N PHE A 125 3.09 -5.09 15.71
CA PHE A 125 3.36 -6.31 16.48
C PHE A 125 2.30 -7.39 16.25
N PHE A 126 1.01 -7.04 16.23
CA PHE A 126 -0.09 -7.99 16.03
C PHE A 126 -0.23 -8.44 14.57
N VAL A 127 0.02 -7.57 13.59
CA VAL A 127 -0.08 -7.88 12.16
C VAL A 127 1.07 -8.77 11.69
N ALA A 128 2.29 -8.54 12.20
CA ALA A 128 3.46 -9.34 11.84
C ALA A 128 3.38 -10.82 12.26
N ARG A 129 2.36 -11.20 13.04
CA ARG A 129 2.25 -12.51 13.69
C ARG A 129 0.87 -13.16 13.48
N PRO A 130 0.52 -13.52 12.24
CA PRO A 130 -0.77 -14.13 11.92
C PRO A 130 -1.02 -15.46 12.67
N GLU A 131 0.04 -16.17 13.10
CA GLU A 131 -0.05 -17.38 13.94
C GLU A 131 -0.73 -17.14 15.30
N THR A 132 -0.80 -15.89 15.74
CA THR A 132 -1.49 -15.50 16.98
C THR A 132 -2.98 -15.21 16.76
N GLN A 133 -3.46 -15.15 15.51
CA GLN A 133 -4.86 -14.85 15.20
C GLN A 133 -5.71 -16.13 15.26
N TYR A 134 -6.48 -16.30 16.34
CA TYR A 134 -7.38 -17.44 16.51
C TYR A 134 -8.76 -17.10 15.94
N MET A 135 -9.28 -17.94 15.02
CA MET A 135 -10.65 -17.94 14.47
C MET A 135 -11.46 -16.65 14.69
N GLY A 136 -11.11 -15.58 13.97
CA GLY A 136 -11.79 -14.28 14.01
C GLY A 136 -10.81 -13.11 13.95
N PRO A 137 -11.19 -11.96 13.36
CA PRO A 137 -10.24 -10.89 12.99
C PRO A 137 -9.57 -10.14 14.17
N GLN A 138 -9.76 -10.53 15.43
CA GLN A 138 -9.40 -9.67 16.58
C GLN A 138 -8.95 -10.41 17.85
N LEU A 139 -8.77 -11.74 17.83
CA LEU A 139 -8.37 -12.51 19.01
C LEU A 139 -6.88 -12.87 18.93
N LEU A 140 -6.10 -12.47 19.94
CA LEU A 140 -4.68 -12.80 20.07
C LEU A 140 -4.43 -13.97 20.99
N THR A 141 -3.74 -14.97 20.49
CA THR A 141 -3.07 -15.98 21.31
C THR A 141 -1.81 -15.36 21.90
N ILE A 142 -1.79 -15.20 23.21
CA ILE A 142 -0.65 -14.63 23.93
C ILE A 142 0.57 -15.56 23.79
N PRO A 143 1.74 -15.05 23.38
CA PRO A 143 2.95 -15.85 23.27
C PRO A 143 3.40 -16.45 24.63
N ALA A 144 4.00 -17.64 24.61
CA ALA A 144 4.45 -18.34 25.82
C ALA A 144 5.50 -17.54 26.63
N VAL A 145 5.65 -17.85 27.93
CA VAL A 145 6.48 -17.09 28.88
C VAL A 145 7.92 -16.86 28.40
N ASP A 146 8.54 -17.87 27.83
CA ASP A 146 9.96 -17.85 27.45
C ASP A 146 10.23 -17.51 25.98
N CYS A 147 9.21 -17.08 25.24
CA CYS A 147 9.39 -16.78 23.83
C CYS A 147 9.89 -15.33 23.60
N PRO A 148 10.72 -15.09 22.56
CA PRO A 148 11.18 -13.74 22.21
C PRO A 148 10.04 -12.72 22.02
N GLN A 149 8.90 -13.18 21.52
CA GLN A 149 7.71 -12.37 21.27
C GLN A 149 7.14 -11.79 22.58
N ARG A 150 7.23 -12.54 23.69
CA ARG A 150 6.77 -12.05 24.99
C ARG A 150 7.63 -10.89 25.49
N LYS A 151 8.94 -10.95 25.26
CA LYS A 151 9.86 -9.85 25.62
C LYS A 151 9.51 -8.56 24.87
N GLU A 152 9.15 -8.68 23.60
CA GLU A 152 8.78 -7.54 22.76
C GLU A 152 7.45 -6.92 23.19
N ILE A 153 6.40 -7.70 23.45
CA ILE A 153 5.13 -7.14 23.96
C ILE A 153 5.28 -6.56 25.38
N VAL A 154 6.12 -7.17 26.23
CA VAL A 154 6.47 -6.61 27.55
C VAL A 154 7.17 -5.26 27.40
N ALA A 155 8.10 -5.14 26.44
CA ALA A 155 8.77 -3.88 26.15
C ALA A 155 7.79 -2.80 25.66
N LEU A 156 6.81 -3.16 24.82
CA LEU A 156 5.76 -2.23 24.38
C LEU A 156 4.88 -1.75 25.54
N PHE A 157 4.53 -2.64 26.48
CA PHE A 157 3.85 -2.24 27.70
C PHE A 157 4.72 -1.40 28.64
N GLY A 158 6.03 -1.63 28.67
CA GLY A 158 6.99 -0.75 29.35
C GLY A 158 6.92 0.67 28.79
N GLU A 159 7.06 0.80 27.47
CA GLU A 159 6.95 2.08 26.76
C GLU A 159 5.59 2.76 27.01
N MET A 160 4.49 1.99 27.05
CA MET A 160 3.18 2.49 27.40
C MET A 160 3.14 3.12 28.79
N ASN A 161 3.69 2.44 29.79
CA ASN A 161 3.71 2.94 31.17
C ASN A 161 4.61 4.17 31.31
N ASP A 162 5.74 4.20 30.60
CA ASP A 162 6.62 5.37 30.55
C ASP A 162 5.89 6.59 29.96
N HIS A 163 5.14 6.40 28.86
CA HIS A 163 4.32 7.46 28.27
C HIS A 163 3.13 7.88 29.13
N ILE A 164 2.63 7.02 30.03
CA ILE A 164 1.60 7.41 31.00
C ILE A 164 2.19 8.30 32.10
N ILE A 165 3.37 7.94 32.62
CA ILE A 165 3.99 8.61 33.77
C ILE A 165 4.75 9.88 33.38
N SER A 166 5.29 9.94 32.17
CA SER A 166 6.15 11.05 31.76
C SER A 166 5.46 12.41 31.98
N PRO A 167 6.17 13.45 32.46
CA PRO A 167 5.59 14.76 32.62
C PRO A 167 5.03 15.27 31.30
N THR A 168 3.98 16.07 31.37
CA THR A 168 3.48 16.77 30.19
C THR A 168 4.39 17.95 29.90
N THR A 169 5.53 17.70 29.27
CA THR A 169 6.36 18.75 28.68
C THR A 169 5.76 19.08 27.33
N SER A 170 5.28 20.31 27.15
CA SER A 170 4.92 20.82 25.83
C SER A 170 6.20 21.01 25.03
N MET A 171 6.29 20.39 23.87
CA MET A 171 7.32 20.66 22.87
C MET A 171 7.33 22.15 22.57
N THR A 172 8.54 22.64 22.38
CA THR A 172 8.76 23.99 21.89
C THR A 172 8.26 24.10 20.45
N GLU A 173 7.91 25.31 20.03
CA GLU A 173 7.39 25.57 18.68
C GLU A 173 8.41 25.14 17.60
N ASP A 174 9.70 25.32 17.85
CA ASP A 174 10.81 24.88 17.00
C ASP A 174 10.87 23.36 16.81
N GLU A 175 10.65 22.58 17.88
CA GLU A 175 10.61 21.12 17.79
C GLU A 175 9.41 20.66 16.97
N ARG A 176 8.27 21.34 17.13
CA ARG A 176 7.05 21.06 16.37
C ARG A 176 7.26 21.29 14.87
N GLU A 177 7.92 22.39 14.52
CA GLU A 177 8.24 22.72 13.14
C GLU A 177 9.17 21.68 12.50
N LYS A 178 10.19 21.22 13.24
CA LYS A 178 11.08 20.13 12.78
C LYS A 178 10.34 18.82 12.52
N ILE A 179 9.39 18.43 13.38
CA ILE A 179 8.58 17.22 13.14
C ILE A 179 7.71 17.37 11.89
N VAL A 180 7.08 18.53 11.71
CA VAL A 180 6.28 18.81 10.52
C VAL A 180 7.13 18.75 9.25
N GLU A 181 8.35 19.28 9.29
CA GLU A 181 9.29 19.25 8.17
C GLU A 181 9.75 17.83 7.85
N GLN A 182 10.10 17.03 8.86
CA GLN A 182 10.43 15.61 8.68
C GLN A 182 9.27 14.83 8.06
N PHE A 183 8.04 15.07 8.52
CA PHE A 183 6.85 14.43 7.96
C PHE A 183 6.61 14.84 6.51
N ARG A 184 6.75 16.12 6.17
CA ARG A 184 6.65 16.60 4.78
C ARG A 184 7.68 15.94 3.88
N GLU A 185 8.90 15.76 4.35
CA GLU A 185 9.95 15.12 3.57
C GLU A 185 9.70 13.62 3.40
N GLN A 186 9.23 12.92 4.44
CA GLN A 186 8.81 11.52 4.32
C GLN A 186 7.69 11.35 3.29
N CYS A 187 6.64 12.18 3.34
CA CYS A 187 5.57 12.16 2.34
C CYS A 187 6.09 12.43 0.91
N ARG A 188 7.07 13.33 0.75
CA ARG A 188 7.69 13.58 -0.55
C ARG A 188 8.45 12.36 -1.07
N VAL A 189 9.20 11.69 -0.21
CA VAL A 189 9.95 10.48 -0.57
C VAL A 189 9.01 9.33 -0.92
N GLU A 190 7.97 9.11 -0.13
CA GLU A 190 6.98 8.05 -0.36
C GLU A 190 6.21 8.26 -1.66
N LYS A 191 5.73 9.48 -1.91
CA LYS A 191 5.07 9.85 -3.17
C LYS A 191 5.99 9.65 -4.39
N LYS A 192 7.30 9.94 -4.26
CA LYS A 192 8.28 9.65 -5.32
C LYS A 192 8.42 8.16 -5.57
N LYS A 193 8.44 7.33 -4.52
CA LYS A 193 8.49 5.86 -4.66
C LYS A 193 7.23 5.31 -5.33
N GLU A 194 6.06 5.76 -4.91
CA GLU A 194 4.78 5.36 -5.53
C GLU A 194 4.72 5.75 -7.01
N MET A 195 5.18 6.96 -7.37
CA MET A 195 5.27 7.38 -8.77
C MET A 195 6.25 6.52 -9.57
N GLN A 196 7.41 6.16 -8.99
CA GLN A 196 8.38 5.29 -9.65
C GLN A 196 7.84 3.88 -9.87
N GLU A 197 7.16 3.32 -8.87
CA GLU A 197 6.53 1.99 -8.96
C GLU A 197 5.40 1.98 -9.97
N SER A 198 4.52 2.99 -9.93
CA SER A 198 3.45 3.17 -10.93
C SER A 198 4.02 3.30 -12.34
N ALA A 199 5.07 4.11 -12.53
CA ALA A 199 5.73 4.27 -13.83
C ALA A 199 6.37 2.97 -14.32
N ARG A 200 6.92 2.15 -13.42
CA ARG A 200 7.43 0.81 -13.75
C ARG A 200 6.32 -0.10 -14.23
N ILE A 201 5.19 -0.16 -13.52
CA ILE A 201 4.02 -0.95 -13.91
C ILE A 201 3.51 -0.51 -15.29
N PHE A 202 3.39 0.79 -15.55
CA PHE A 202 2.97 1.29 -16.87
C PHE A 202 3.94 0.89 -17.98
N ARG A 203 5.26 0.91 -17.74
CA ARG A 203 6.25 0.43 -18.71
C ARG A 203 6.12 -1.06 -18.97
N GLU A 204 5.92 -1.87 -17.93
CA GLU A 204 5.72 -3.31 -18.06
C GLU A 204 4.44 -3.62 -18.85
N VAL A 205 3.33 -2.95 -18.54
CA VAL A 205 2.06 -3.08 -19.30
C VAL A 205 2.22 -2.63 -20.75
N ALA A 206 2.92 -1.52 -21.00
CA ALA A 206 3.20 -1.05 -22.36
C ALA A 206 4.06 -2.05 -23.15
N LYS A 207 5.06 -2.66 -22.50
CA LYS A 207 5.90 -3.71 -23.08
C LYS A 207 5.07 -4.95 -23.42
N GLN A 208 4.24 -5.43 -22.50
CA GLN A 208 3.33 -6.56 -22.74
C GLN A 208 2.36 -6.28 -23.89
N ARG A 209 1.81 -5.05 -23.99
CA ARG A 209 0.96 -4.66 -25.13
C ARG A 209 1.72 -4.67 -26.45
N ARG A 210 2.99 -4.24 -26.48
CA ARG A 210 3.84 -4.30 -27.69
C ARG A 210 4.11 -5.75 -28.11
N GLU A 211 4.44 -6.61 -27.16
CA GLU A 211 4.67 -8.05 -27.40
C GLU A 211 3.38 -8.74 -27.89
N ALA A 212 2.23 -8.44 -27.27
CA ALA A 212 0.94 -8.97 -27.71
C ALA A 212 0.54 -8.48 -29.11
N LYS A 213 0.82 -7.20 -29.45
CA LYS A 213 0.63 -6.68 -30.81
C LYS A 213 1.54 -7.38 -31.82
N GLN A 214 2.81 -7.61 -31.49
CA GLN A 214 3.74 -8.34 -32.36
C GLN A 214 3.27 -9.77 -32.61
N LYS A 215 2.85 -10.50 -31.55
CA LYS A 215 2.25 -11.82 -31.67
C LYS A 215 0.98 -11.79 -32.53
N SER A 216 0.11 -10.79 -32.34
CA SER A 216 -1.10 -10.64 -33.16
C SER A 216 -0.80 -10.41 -34.64
N ILE A 217 0.27 -9.67 -34.96
CA ILE A 217 0.69 -9.46 -36.35
C ILE A 217 1.26 -10.75 -36.94
N SER A 218 2.13 -11.47 -36.22
CA SER A 218 2.65 -12.76 -36.69
C SER A 218 1.54 -13.79 -36.90
N ASP A 219 0.59 -13.86 -35.96
CA ASP A 219 -0.54 -14.77 -36.06
C ASP A 219 -1.45 -14.44 -37.25
N ARG A 220 -1.65 -13.15 -37.56
CA ARG A 220 -2.38 -12.73 -38.76
C ARG A 220 -1.65 -13.12 -40.04
N ILE A 221 -0.32 -12.97 -40.09
CA ILE A 221 0.47 -13.36 -41.27
C ILE A 221 0.43 -14.89 -41.44
N ILE A 222 0.60 -15.65 -40.35
CA ILE A 222 0.53 -17.12 -40.39
C ILE A 222 -0.86 -17.56 -40.86
N LYS A 223 -1.94 -17.01 -40.28
CA LYS A 223 -3.32 -17.31 -40.71
C LYS A 223 -3.59 -16.92 -42.17
N PHE A 224 -3.00 -15.83 -42.65
CA PHE A 224 -3.11 -15.43 -44.04
C PHE A 224 -2.39 -16.42 -44.98
N LEU A 225 -1.25 -16.96 -44.56
CA LEU A 225 -0.50 -17.96 -45.33
C LEU A 225 -1.09 -19.37 -45.25
N ASP A 226 -1.93 -19.66 -44.25
CA ASP A 226 -2.58 -20.97 -44.05
C ASP A 226 -3.66 -21.24 -45.10
N ASP A 227 -4.19 -20.20 -45.76
CA ASP A 227 -5.09 -20.37 -46.91
C ASP A 227 -4.28 -20.69 -48.18
N PRO A 228 -4.48 -21.87 -48.81
CA PRO A 228 -3.70 -22.30 -49.96
C PRO A 228 -3.80 -21.34 -51.16
N LYS A 229 -4.90 -20.58 -51.30
CA LYS A 229 -5.03 -19.58 -52.36
C LYS A 229 -4.07 -18.40 -52.14
N HIS A 230 -4.00 -17.91 -50.91
CA HIS A 230 -3.15 -16.79 -50.53
C HIS A 230 -1.66 -17.17 -50.52
N MET A 231 -1.34 -18.40 -50.11
CA MET A 231 0.03 -18.94 -50.21
C MET A 231 0.53 -18.91 -51.67
N PHE A 232 -0.28 -19.36 -52.63
CA PHE A 232 0.08 -19.37 -54.04
C PHE A 232 0.36 -17.96 -54.58
N TYR A 233 -0.53 -17.00 -54.31
CA TYR A 233 -0.30 -15.59 -54.71
C TYR A 233 0.96 -15.01 -54.08
N THR A 234 1.24 -15.32 -52.81
CA THR A 234 2.44 -14.83 -52.11
C THR A 234 3.71 -15.40 -52.74
N LEU A 235 3.74 -16.68 -53.12
CA LEU A 235 4.88 -17.30 -53.80
C LEU A 235 5.12 -16.70 -55.19
N VAL A 236 4.06 -16.45 -55.96
CA VAL A 236 4.18 -15.77 -57.26
C VAL A 236 4.76 -14.37 -57.10
N LEU A 237 4.29 -13.61 -56.10
CA LEU A 237 4.76 -12.25 -55.84
C LEU A 237 6.22 -12.22 -55.39
N ILE A 238 6.65 -13.16 -54.52
CA ILE A 238 8.06 -13.34 -54.15
C ILE A 238 8.90 -13.71 -55.38
N GLY A 239 8.42 -14.61 -56.24
CA GLY A 239 9.10 -14.98 -57.47
C GLY A 239 9.32 -13.78 -58.41
N LEU A 240 8.28 -12.97 -58.63
CA LEU A 240 8.38 -11.73 -59.40
C LEU A 240 9.36 -10.74 -58.78
N PHE A 241 9.35 -10.62 -57.44
CA PHE A 241 10.27 -9.75 -56.72
C PHE A 241 11.72 -10.19 -56.89
N VAL A 242 12.02 -11.49 -56.75
CA VAL A 242 13.37 -12.05 -56.93
C VAL A 242 13.88 -11.85 -58.36
N ILE A 243 13.02 -11.95 -59.37
CA ILE A 243 13.38 -11.69 -60.78
C ILE A 243 13.60 -10.18 -61.02
N SER A 244 12.87 -9.31 -60.33
CA SER A 244 12.99 -7.86 -60.51
C SER A 244 14.31 -7.29 -59.97
N ILE A 245 14.93 -7.92 -58.97
CA ILE A 245 16.21 -7.50 -58.37
C ILE A 245 17.37 -7.50 -59.40
N PRO A 246 17.69 -8.61 -60.11
CA PRO A 246 18.75 -8.62 -61.10
C PRO A 246 18.45 -7.73 -62.31
N ILE A 247 17.18 -7.58 -62.70
CA ILE A 247 16.79 -6.64 -63.76
C ILE A 247 17.12 -5.21 -63.32
N SER A 248 16.67 -4.80 -62.13
CA SER A 248 16.94 -3.47 -61.58
C SER A 248 18.44 -3.23 -61.39
N TYR A 249 19.17 -4.24 -60.92
CA TYR A 249 20.63 -4.19 -60.80
C TYR A 249 21.34 -4.08 -62.15
N SER A 250 20.87 -4.78 -63.18
CA SER A 250 21.41 -4.70 -64.54
C SER A 250 21.18 -3.31 -65.17
N VAL A 251 20.02 -2.71 -64.92
CA VAL A 251 19.69 -1.33 -65.35
C VAL A 251 20.57 -0.33 -64.61
N TYR A 252 20.76 -0.52 -63.31
CA TYR A 252 21.66 0.30 -62.50
C TYR A 252 23.11 0.22 -63.01
N LEU A 253 23.62 -0.98 -63.31
CA LEU A 253 24.97 -1.18 -63.89
C LEU A 253 25.12 -0.57 -65.30
N LYS A 254 24.08 -0.62 -66.13
CA LYS A 254 24.09 0.08 -67.43
C LYS A 254 24.14 1.59 -67.26
N LYS A 255 23.43 2.15 -66.29
CA LYS A 255 23.42 3.59 -66.02
C LYS A 255 24.75 4.10 -65.46
N THR A 256 25.52 3.24 -64.78
CA THR A 256 26.84 3.59 -64.23
C THR A 256 28.01 3.33 -65.19
N ARG A 257 27.82 2.60 -66.30
CA ARG A 257 28.80 2.52 -67.40
C ARG A 257 28.78 3.80 -68.24
N LYS A 258 29.55 4.81 -67.83
CA LYS A 258 29.94 5.90 -68.73
C LYS A 258 30.83 5.35 -69.86
N PRO A 259 30.65 5.77 -71.12
CA PRO A 259 31.56 5.39 -72.19
C PRO A 259 32.97 5.91 -71.87
N ILE A 260 33.93 4.99 -71.80
CA ILE A 260 35.35 5.34 -71.81
C ILE A 260 35.64 5.68 -73.27
N ASN A 261 35.57 6.97 -73.61
CA ASN A 261 36.23 7.47 -74.80
C ASN A 261 36.90 8.81 -74.51
N SER A 262 38.22 8.76 -74.70
CA SER A 262 39.20 9.81 -75.00
C SER A 262 39.03 11.17 -74.33
N GLY A 263 40.05 11.54 -73.56
CA GLY A 263 40.15 12.85 -72.93
C GLY A 263 40.27 14.00 -73.93
N ILE A 264 40.06 15.20 -73.40
CA ILE A 264 40.99 16.32 -73.44
C ILE A 264 40.55 17.28 -72.32
N TYR A 265 41.54 17.82 -71.62
CA TYR A 265 41.46 18.72 -70.47
C TYR A 265 40.51 19.90 -70.68
N SER A 266 39.71 20.21 -69.65
CA SER A 266 39.58 21.60 -69.19
C SER A 266 39.19 21.63 -67.71
N ASN A 267 40.04 22.33 -66.95
CA ASN A 267 39.80 22.71 -65.57
C ASN A 267 38.57 23.61 -65.49
N SER A 268 37.54 23.19 -64.75
CA SER A 268 36.67 24.12 -64.05
C SER A 268 36.01 23.42 -62.86
N LEU A 269 36.22 24.00 -61.67
CA LEU A 269 35.56 23.61 -60.43
C LEU A 269 34.03 23.70 -60.58
N PRO A 270 33.26 22.71 -60.12
CA PRO A 270 31.90 22.92 -59.69
C PRO A 270 31.84 23.13 -58.18
N LYS A 271 31.16 24.21 -57.81
CA LYS A 271 30.76 24.56 -56.44
C LYS A 271 30.05 23.38 -55.76
N SER A 272 30.44 23.17 -54.50
CA SER A 272 29.69 22.42 -53.49
C SER A 272 28.23 22.87 -53.48
N ASN A 273 27.32 21.97 -53.88
CA ASN A 273 25.91 22.06 -53.60
C ASN A 273 25.55 20.91 -52.67
N HIS A 274 25.18 21.28 -51.44
CA HIS A 274 24.63 20.39 -50.42
C HIS A 274 23.32 19.77 -50.93
N ASN A 275 23.38 18.50 -51.34
CA ASN A 275 22.18 17.68 -51.43
C ASN A 275 21.84 17.14 -50.04
N HIS A 276 20.77 17.70 -49.49
CA HIS A 276 20.05 17.15 -48.35
C HIS A 276 19.70 15.68 -48.61
N ILE A 277 20.32 14.79 -47.82
CA ILE A 277 19.79 13.45 -47.61
C ILE A 277 18.52 13.63 -46.77
N HIS A 278 17.36 13.39 -47.36
CA HIS A 278 16.12 13.24 -46.61
C HIS A 278 16.22 11.96 -45.76
N SER A 279 16.57 12.12 -44.49
CA SER A 279 16.32 11.09 -43.46
C SER A 279 14.83 11.11 -43.12
N HIS A 280 14.07 10.27 -43.82
CA HIS A 280 12.71 9.90 -43.44
C HIS A 280 12.78 8.92 -42.24
N ASP A 281 13.21 9.40 -41.06
CA ASP A 281 12.99 8.64 -39.82
C ASP A 281 13.05 9.48 -38.53
N ILE A 282 12.66 10.76 -38.61
CA ILE A 282 12.56 11.66 -37.44
C ILE A 282 11.08 11.97 -37.10
N GLY A 283 10.15 11.71 -38.02
CA GLY A 283 8.71 12.00 -37.84
C GLY A 283 8.02 11.20 -36.73
N GLN A 284 8.47 9.98 -36.43
CA GLN A 284 7.86 9.19 -35.35
C GLN A 284 8.25 9.68 -33.94
N SER A 285 9.45 10.25 -33.78
CA SER A 285 9.92 10.74 -32.47
C SER A 285 9.23 12.04 -32.05
N TYR A 286 8.84 12.89 -33.01
CA TYR A 286 8.08 14.12 -32.71
C TYR A 286 6.63 13.83 -32.33
N ASN A 287 5.96 12.89 -33.01
CA ASN A 287 4.61 12.47 -32.65
C ASN A 287 4.57 11.78 -31.27
N GLU A 288 5.56 10.96 -30.91
CA GLU A 288 5.60 10.29 -29.60
C GLU A 288 5.84 11.31 -28.45
N LYS A 289 6.65 12.35 -28.69
CA LYS A 289 6.83 13.46 -27.73
C LYS A 289 5.57 14.31 -27.57
N GLU A 290 4.81 14.52 -28.65
CA GLU A 290 3.55 15.27 -28.60
C GLU A 290 2.43 14.48 -27.92
N GLU A 291 2.35 13.17 -28.14
CA GLU A 291 1.45 12.27 -27.41
C GLU A 291 1.81 12.20 -25.92
N LEU A 292 3.10 12.17 -25.57
CA LEU A 292 3.53 12.21 -24.17
C LEU A 292 3.07 13.51 -23.50
N LYS A 293 3.28 14.67 -24.13
CA LYS A 293 2.82 15.97 -23.60
C LYS A 293 1.30 16.03 -23.42
N LYS A 294 0.53 15.51 -24.40
CA LYS A 294 -0.94 15.43 -24.29
C LYS A 294 -1.38 14.52 -23.14
N SER A 295 -0.66 13.41 -22.92
CA SER A 295 -0.94 12.49 -21.80
C SER A 295 -0.61 13.10 -20.43
N GLU A 296 0.50 13.85 -20.32
CA GLU A 296 0.89 14.55 -19.09
C GLU A 296 -0.12 15.66 -18.73
N GLN A 297 -0.57 16.41 -19.74
CA GLN A 297 -1.59 17.45 -19.57
C GLN A 297 -2.94 16.86 -19.16
N PHE A 298 -3.36 15.75 -19.76
CA PHE A 298 -4.58 15.04 -19.34
C PHE A 298 -4.51 14.55 -17.89
N LEU A 299 -3.37 14.02 -17.45
CA LEU A 299 -3.18 13.55 -16.06
C LEU A 299 -3.21 14.72 -15.07
N SER A 300 -2.60 15.85 -15.42
CA SER A 300 -2.66 17.08 -14.63
C SER A 300 -4.10 17.57 -14.46
N ASP A 301 -4.86 17.68 -15.54
CA ASP A 301 -6.26 18.12 -15.53
C ASP A 301 -7.16 17.15 -14.73
N TYR A 302 -6.91 15.84 -14.85
CA TYR A 302 -7.65 14.83 -14.10
C TYR A 302 -7.39 14.93 -12.59
N MET A 303 -6.12 15.12 -12.21
CA MET A 303 -5.73 15.31 -10.80
C MET A 303 -6.34 16.59 -10.22
N GLU A 304 -6.30 17.69 -10.96
CA GLU A 304 -6.87 18.96 -10.54
C GLU A 304 -8.40 18.87 -10.37
N LYS A 305 -9.11 18.25 -11.32
CA LYS A 305 -10.56 17.96 -11.18
C LYS A 305 -10.88 17.09 -9.97
N THR A 306 -10.04 16.09 -9.69
CA THR A 306 -10.23 15.20 -8.54
C THR A 306 -10.03 15.96 -7.23
N LEU A 307 -8.99 16.79 -7.14
CA LEU A 307 -8.74 17.66 -5.99
C LEU A 307 -9.87 18.68 -5.79
N GLN A 308 -10.37 19.28 -6.87
CA GLN A 308 -11.50 20.21 -6.82
C GLN A 308 -12.77 19.51 -6.31
N LYS A 309 -13.03 18.27 -6.76
CA LYS A 309 -14.18 17.47 -6.30
C LYS A 309 -14.06 17.10 -4.82
N VAL A 310 -12.86 16.76 -4.33
CA VAL A 310 -12.61 16.53 -2.91
C VAL A 310 -12.79 17.81 -2.10
N ARG A 311 -12.35 18.96 -2.63
CA ARG A 311 -12.52 20.27 -1.99
C ARG A 311 -14.00 20.66 -1.89
N ASN A 312 -14.77 20.44 -2.95
CA ASN A 312 -16.19 20.77 -3.02
C ASN A 312 -17.07 19.79 -2.23
N ASN A 313 -16.63 18.53 -2.06
CA ASN A 313 -17.32 17.54 -1.23
C ASN A 313 -16.91 17.60 0.24
N ARG A 314 -16.08 18.56 0.65
CA ARG A 314 -15.81 18.80 2.06
C ARG A 314 -17.08 19.43 2.64
N PRO A 315 -17.81 18.76 3.55
CA PRO A 315 -19.01 19.34 4.13
C PRO A 315 -18.63 20.67 4.75
N GLU A 316 -19.33 21.75 4.36
CA GLU A 316 -19.22 23.04 5.01
C GLU A 316 -19.44 22.79 6.50
N ARG A 317 -18.35 22.87 7.28
CA ARG A 317 -18.46 22.91 8.74
C ARG A 317 -19.27 24.16 9.03
N ASN A 318 -20.52 23.96 9.43
CA ASN A 318 -21.39 25.00 9.96
C ASN A 318 -20.69 25.64 11.16
N GLU A 319 -19.95 26.72 10.92
CA GLU A 319 -19.38 27.59 11.96
C GLU A 319 -20.43 28.55 12.53
N ARG A 320 -21.69 28.46 12.10
CA ARG A 320 -22.82 29.14 12.71
C ARG A 320 -23.43 28.25 13.81
N ASN A 321 -22.89 28.35 15.02
CA ASN A 321 -23.63 28.17 16.29
C ASN A 321 -22.80 28.44 17.56
N PHE A 322 -21.65 29.15 17.46
CA PHE A 322 -20.83 29.45 18.64
C PHE A 322 -21.05 30.84 19.26
N HIS A 323 -22.08 31.59 18.83
CA HIS A 323 -22.35 32.93 19.38
C HIS A 323 -23.60 33.06 20.25
N ASP A 324 -24.43 32.02 20.42
CA ASP A 324 -25.67 32.10 21.23
C ASP A 324 -25.61 31.27 22.53
N ILE A 325 -24.42 30.92 23.02
CA ILE A 325 -24.23 30.36 24.37
C ILE A 325 -23.10 31.10 25.08
N LEU A 326 -23.34 32.37 25.37
CA LEU A 326 -22.81 33.19 26.45
C LEU A 326 -23.89 34.24 26.74
#